data_AF-A0AA92PFN8-F1
#
_entry.id   AF-A0AA92PFN8-F1
#
_cell.length_a   1.000
_cell.length_b   1.000
_cell.length_c   1.000
_cell.angle_alpha   90.00
_cell.angle_beta   90.00
_cell.angle_gamma   90.00
#
_symmetry.space_group_name_H-M   'P 1'
#
loop_
_entity.id
_entity.type
_entity.pdbx_description
1 polymer ?
#
loop_
_entity_poly.entity_id
_entity_poly.type
_entity_poly.pdbx_seq_one_letter_code
_entity_poly.pdbx_strand_id
1 'polypeptide(L)'
;MLITVIYDYKPMSKLKYLNICAGAMGITAVLLGSTIVFKGLTNGASARSIIAGTCLLLGGSCFAVKSLHEIQVELEIDKILIERRKAIPTNCRGCRNFHGVKYEGVTLVCAIHPSGVEEKTCPDWKSFRQPDKS
;
A
#
# COMPACT_ATOMS: atom_id res chain seq x y z
N MET A 1 22.53 -15.21 -22.92
CA MET A 1 22.09 -15.19 -21.51
C MET A 1 21.77 -13.74 -21.13
N LEU A 2 20.62 -13.23 -21.53
CA LEU A 2 20.10 -11.94 -21.06
C LEU A 2 18.75 -12.23 -20.42
N ILE A 3 18.73 -12.26 -19.09
CA ILE A 3 17.51 -12.42 -18.32
C ILE A 3 16.81 -11.07 -18.38
N THR A 4 15.77 -10.99 -19.20
CA THR A 4 14.80 -9.90 -19.21
C THR A 4 14.04 -9.95 -17.88
N VAL A 5 14.65 -9.40 -16.82
CA VAL A 5 13.93 -9.02 -15.62
C VAL A 5 13.05 -7.85 -16.03
N ILE A 6 11.89 -8.18 -16.60
CA ILE A 6 10.77 -7.24 -16.68
C ILE A 6 10.40 -7.03 -15.21
N TYR A 7 10.97 -5.98 -14.61
CA TYR A 7 10.41 -5.39 -13.41
C TYR A 7 8.98 -5.04 -13.79
N ASP A 8 8.03 -5.83 -13.28
CA ASP A 8 6.61 -5.58 -13.36
C ASP A 8 6.34 -4.27 -12.62
N TYR A 9 6.50 -3.14 -13.33
CA TYR A 9 6.22 -1.81 -12.80
C TYR A 9 4.70 -1.72 -12.69
N LYS A 10 4.16 -2.20 -11.58
CA LYS A 10 2.77 -1.95 -11.19
C LYS A 10 2.65 -0.43 -11.00
N PRO A 11 1.92 0.30 -11.85
CA PRO A 11 1.80 1.74 -11.73
C PRO A 11 1.25 2.06 -10.35
N MET A 12 1.95 2.92 -9.61
CA MET A 12 1.48 3.37 -8.31
C MET A 12 0.12 4.06 -8.49
N SER A 13 -0.82 3.77 -7.59
CA SER A 13 -2.10 4.48 -7.59
C SER A 13 -1.86 5.97 -7.35
N LYS A 14 -2.68 6.83 -7.97
CA LYS A 14 -2.60 8.30 -7.79
C LYS A 14 -2.63 8.69 -6.30
N LEU A 15 -3.38 7.93 -5.49
CA LEU A 15 -3.47 8.11 -4.04
C LEU A 15 -2.14 7.86 -3.33
N LYS A 16 -1.43 6.78 -3.66
CA LYS A 16 -0.12 6.46 -3.06
C LYS A 16 0.93 7.53 -3.35
N TYR A 17 0.94 8.05 -4.58
CA TYR A 17 1.83 9.14 -4.95
C TYR A 17 1.53 10.42 -4.15
N LEU A 18 0.25 10.78 -4.03
CA LEU A 18 -0.18 11.95 -3.27
C LEU A 18 0.25 11.86 -1.80
N ASN A 19 0.10 10.70 -1.18
CA ASN A 19 0.49 10.48 0.21
C ASN A 19 2.00 10.62 0.41
N ILE A 20 2.81 10.10 -0.53
CA ILE A 20 4.28 10.27 -0.50
C ILE A 20 4.65 11.75 -0.60
N CYS A 21 4.04 12.50 -1.52
CA CYS A 21 4.27 13.93 -1.65
C CYS A 21 3.87 14.71 -0.38
N ALA A 22 2.73 14.36 0.22
CA ALA A 22 2.28 14.96 1.48
C ALA A 22 3.26 14.69 2.64
N GLY A 23 3.79 13.47 2.73
CA GLY A 23 4.84 13.12 3.70
C GLY A 23 6.11 13.93 3.51
N ALA A 24 6.57 14.09 2.26
CA ALA A 24 7.74 14.91 1.93
C ALA A 24 7.53 16.39 2.31
N MET A 25 6.34 16.95 2.07
CA MET A 25 5.99 18.30 2.52
C MET A 25 6.04 18.41 4.05
N GLY A 26 5.52 17.41 4.78
CA GLY A 26 5.62 17.37 6.25
C GLY A 26 7.07 17.37 6.75
N ILE A 27 7.94 16.55 6.16
CA ILE A 27 9.37 16.49 6.51
C ILE A 27 10.07 17.82 6.22
N THR A 28 9.82 18.44 5.07
CA THR A 28 10.43 19.74 4.74
C THR A 28 9.99 20.83 5.72
N ALA A 29 8.73 20.84 6.15
CA ALA A 29 8.25 21.76 7.19
C ALA A 29 8.98 21.55 8.54
N VAL A 30 9.24 20.30 8.93
CA VAL A 30 10.03 19.98 10.14
C VAL A 30 11.46 20.50 10.03
N LEU A 31 12.11 20.32 8.88
CA LEU A 31 13.47 20.80 8.65
C LEU A 31 13.52 22.34 8.71
N LEU A 32 12.60 23.02 8.04
CA LEU A 32 12.50 24.48 8.09
C LEU A 32 12.22 24.97 9.52
N GLY A 33 11.24 24.39 10.21
CA GLY A 33 10.92 24.70 11.61
C GLY A 33 12.13 24.53 12.54
N SER A 34 12.89 23.44 12.37
CA SER A 34 14.12 23.19 13.14
C SER A 34 15.14 24.31 12.96
N THR A 35 15.39 24.74 11.73
CA THR A 35 16.36 25.82 11.47
C THR A 35 15.93 27.17 12.04
N ILE A 36 14.62 27.46 12.03
CA ILE A 36 14.04 28.70 12.57
C ILE A 36 14.17 28.72 14.09
N VAL A 37 13.80 27.62 14.75
CA VAL A 37 13.93 27.49 16.22
C VAL A 37 15.39 27.59 16.63
N PHE A 38 16.29 26.86 15.96
CA PHE A 38 17.72 26.85 16.29
C PHE A 38 18.35 28.25 16.18
N LYS A 39 18.16 28.94 15.03
CA LYS A 39 18.61 30.33 14.87
C LYS A 39 17.98 31.27 15.89
N GLY A 40 16.73 31.02 16.25
CA GLY A 40 16.00 31.82 17.23
C GLY A 40 16.61 31.76 18.62
N LEU A 41 17.06 30.57 19.03
CA LEU A 41 17.74 30.33 20.31
C LEU A 41 19.17 30.89 20.33
N THR A 42 19.95 30.73 19.26
CA THR A 42 21.36 31.16 19.24
C THR A 42 21.54 32.67 19.09
N ASN A 43 20.67 33.32 18.33
CA ASN A 43 20.86 34.72 17.95
C ASN A 43 19.98 35.68 18.77
N GLY A 44 19.33 35.20 19.84
CA GLY A 44 18.43 36.01 20.68
C GLY A 44 17.24 36.57 19.91
N ALA A 45 16.60 35.76 19.06
CA ALA A 45 15.50 36.22 18.22
C ALA A 45 14.20 36.44 19.01
N SER A 46 13.29 37.23 18.41
CA SER A 46 11.94 37.47 18.93
C SER A 46 11.18 36.18 19.24
N ALA A 47 10.45 36.16 20.36
CA ALA A 47 9.57 35.07 20.78
C ALA A 47 8.61 34.60 19.66
N ARG A 48 8.22 35.51 18.74
CA ARG A 48 7.39 35.18 17.58
C ARG A 48 8.04 34.16 16.64
N SER A 49 9.36 34.24 16.45
CA SER A 49 10.11 33.30 15.59
C SER A 49 10.17 31.90 16.19
N ILE A 50 10.32 31.81 17.52
CA ILE A 50 10.33 30.52 18.23
C ILE A 50 8.94 29.88 18.13
N ILE A 51 7.87 30.63 18.38
CA ILE A 51 6.48 30.14 18.26
C ILE A 51 6.19 29.67 16.82
N ALA A 52 6.57 30.46 15.81
CA ALA A 52 6.37 30.05 14.42
C ALA A 52 7.13 28.76 14.07
N GLY A 53 8.39 28.65 14.52
CA GLY A 53 9.21 27.47 14.30
C GLY A 53 8.66 26.22 15.01
N THR A 54 8.18 26.34 16.25
CA THR A 54 7.57 25.22 16.98
C THR A 54 6.25 24.78 16.34
N CYS A 55 5.44 25.71 15.84
CA CYS A 55 4.24 25.36 15.07
C CYS A 55 4.58 24.56 13.80
N LEU A 56 5.64 24.93 13.07
CA LEU A 56 6.09 24.18 11.88
C LEU A 56 6.59 22.77 12.23
N LEU A 57 7.29 22.61 13.36
CA LEU A 57 7.73 21.31 13.85
C LEU A 57 6.55 20.40 14.19
N LEU A 58 5.59 20.88 15.00
CA LEU A 58 4.43 20.10 15.42
C LEU A 58 3.49 19.79 14.25
N GLY A 59 3.21 20.78 13.40
CA GLY A 59 2.40 20.59 12.20
C GLY A 59 3.05 19.62 11.22
N GLY A 60 4.31 19.88 10.85
CA GLY A 60 5.04 19.06 9.88
C GLY A 60 5.20 17.60 10.34
N SER A 61 5.49 17.38 11.62
CA SER A 61 5.61 16.03 12.17
C SER A 61 4.29 15.27 12.15
N CYS A 62 3.17 15.91 12.51
CA CYS A 62 1.85 15.31 12.43
C CYS A 62 1.51 14.83 11.00
N PHE A 63 1.76 15.69 9.99
CA PHE A 63 1.55 15.33 8.59
C PHE A 63 2.46 14.20 8.12
N ALA A 64 3.76 14.25 8.47
CA ALA A 64 4.71 13.21 8.11
C ALA A 64 4.35 11.85 8.72
N VAL A 65 3.97 11.81 10.00
CA VAL A 65 3.56 10.58 10.68
C VAL A 65 2.27 10.02 10.07
N LYS A 66 1.27 10.86 9.79
CA LYS A 66 0.03 10.42 9.16
C LYS A 66 0.27 9.81 7.78
N SER A 67 1.07 10.47 6.95
CA SER A 67 1.48 9.95 5.63
C SER A 67 2.21 8.60 5.76
N LEU A 68 3.17 8.49 6.68
CA LEU A 68 3.92 7.26 6.90
C LEU A 68 3.02 6.11 7.36
N HIS A 69 2.07 6.39 8.26
CA HIS A 69 1.09 5.41 8.73
C HIS A 69 0.24 4.88 7.58
N GLU A 70 -0.26 5.76 6.72
CA GLU A 70 -1.07 5.37 5.56
C GLU A 70 -0.25 4.53 4.56
N ILE A 71 1.01 4.89 4.32
CA ILE A 71 1.94 4.08 3.51
C ILE A 71 2.16 2.70 4.12
N GLN A 72 2.34 2.62 5.44
CA GLN A 72 2.58 1.36 6.14
C GLN A 72 1.35 0.44 6.07
N VAL A 73 0.15 0.99 6.24
CA VAL A 73 -1.12 0.26 6.10
C VAL A 73 -1.27 -0.29 4.68
N GLU A 74 -1.02 0.53 3.65
CA GLU A 74 -1.11 0.10 2.25
C GLU A 74 -0.12 -1.04 1.93
N LEU A 75 1.11 -0.97 2.47
CA LEU A 75 2.11 -2.04 2.30
C LEU A 75 1.68 -3.34 2.98
N GLU A 76 1.08 -3.24 4.16
CA GLU A 76 0.56 -4.42 4.87
C GLU A 76 -0.62 -5.05 4.13
N ILE A 77 -1.54 -4.24 3.62
CA ILE A 77 -2.66 -4.70 2.78
C ILE A 77 -2.11 -5.41 1.54
N ASP A 78 -1.19 -4.79 0.79
CA ASP A 78 -0.58 -5.39 -0.40
C ASP A 78 0.09 -6.73 -0.07
N LYS A 79 0.83 -6.80 1.04
CA LYS A 79 1.46 -8.04 1.51
C LYS A 79 0.43 -9.13 1.80
N ILE A 80 -0.63 -8.80 2.54
CA ILE A 80 -1.72 -9.74 2.85
C ILE A 80 -2.38 -10.22 1.56
N LEU A 81 -2.69 -9.32 0.62
CA LEU A 81 -3.32 -9.68 -0.65
C LEU A 81 -2.42 -10.60 -1.50
N ILE A 82 -1.11 -10.37 -1.50
CA ILE A 82 -0.14 -11.22 -2.21
C ILE A 82 -0.10 -12.62 -1.58
N GLU A 83 -0.01 -12.72 -0.25
CA GLU A 83 0.01 -14.01 0.43
C GLU A 83 -1.31 -14.79 0.24
N ARG A 84 -2.45 -14.09 0.33
CA ARG A 84 -3.76 -14.68 0.02
C ARG A 84 -3.82 -15.19 -1.41
N ARG A 85 -3.32 -14.42 -2.39
CA ARG A 85 -3.26 -14.84 -3.80
C ARG A 85 -2.36 -16.06 -4.00
N LYS A 86 -1.24 -16.17 -3.29
CA LYS A 86 -0.32 -17.31 -3.40
C LYS A 86 -0.97 -18.61 -2.93
N ALA A 87 -1.78 -18.55 -1.87
CA ALA A 87 -2.52 -19.68 -1.33
C ALA A 87 -3.62 -20.22 -2.27
N ILE A 88 -4.02 -19.43 -3.28
CA ILE A 88 -4.98 -19.87 -4.30
C ILE A 88 -4.25 -20.74 -5.34
N PRO A 89 -4.72 -21.97 -5.62
CA PRO A 89 -4.22 -22.80 -6.70
C PRO A 89 -4.18 -22.04 -8.02
N THR A 90 -3.12 -22.22 -8.81
CA THR A 90 -2.84 -21.40 -10.01
C THR A 90 -3.98 -21.45 -11.02
N ASN A 91 -4.58 -22.62 -11.23
CA ASN A 91 -5.74 -22.85 -12.10
C ASN A 91 -7.04 -22.19 -11.60
N CYS A 92 -7.11 -21.81 -10.33
CA CYS A 92 -8.25 -21.13 -9.72
C CYS A 92 -8.05 -19.61 -9.54
N ARG A 93 -6.84 -19.09 -9.75
CA ARG A 93 -6.58 -17.64 -9.61
C ARG A 93 -7.43 -16.84 -10.61
N GLY A 94 -8.19 -15.87 -10.09
CA GLY A 94 -9.08 -15.03 -10.89
C GLY A 94 -10.36 -15.71 -11.37
N CYS A 95 -10.61 -16.97 -10.99
CA CYS A 95 -11.85 -17.67 -11.31
C CYS A 95 -13.00 -17.16 -10.44
N ARG A 96 -14.16 -16.88 -11.07
CA ARG A 96 -15.41 -16.49 -10.39
C ARG A 96 -15.97 -17.60 -9.49
N ASN A 97 -15.59 -18.85 -9.76
CA ASN A 97 -16.03 -20.02 -8.99
C ASN A 97 -15.08 -20.37 -7.83
N PHE A 98 -14.00 -19.62 -7.62
CA PHE A 98 -13.12 -19.80 -6.47
C PHE A 98 -13.88 -19.52 -5.17
N HIS A 99 -13.78 -20.42 -4.19
CA HIS A 99 -14.49 -20.34 -2.92
C HIS A 99 -13.55 -20.06 -1.75
N GLY A 100 -12.57 -20.94 -1.51
CA GLY A 100 -11.48 -20.73 -0.56
C GLY A 100 -11.87 -20.71 0.92
N VAL A 101 -13.05 -21.23 1.29
CA VAL A 101 -13.55 -21.29 2.67
C VAL A 101 -13.40 -22.69 3.26
N LYS A 102 -13.09 -22.76 4.57
CA LYS A 102 -12.93 -24.00 5.31
C LYS A 102 -14.23 -24.35 6.07
N TYR A 103 -14.72 -25.57 5.89
CA TYR A 103 -15.89 -26.13 6.57
C TYR A 103 -15.46 -27.36 7.36
N GLU A 104 -15.69 -27.37 8.67
CA GLU A 104 -15.41 -28.54 9.53
C GLU A 104 -14.01 -29.15 9.35
N GLY A 105 -13.00 -28.32 9.05
CA GLY A 105 -11.63 -28.80 8.82
C GLY A 105 -11.26 -29.06 7.35
N VAL A 106 -12.23 -29.11 6.43
CA VAL A 106 -12.04 -29.33 4.99
C VAL A 106 -12.11 -28.00 4.23
N THR A 107 -11.09 -27.68 3.43
CA THR A 107 -11.09 -26.47 2.59
C THR A 107 -11.79 -26.75 1.27
N LEU A 108 -12.87 -26.02 0.98
CA LEU A 108 -13.50 -26.02 -0.33
C LEU A 108 -12.82 -24.99 -1.22
N VAL A 109 -12.04 -25.47 -2.19
CA VAL A 109 -11.21 -24.62 -3.07
C VAL A 109 -12.07 -23.91 -4.11
N CYS A 110 -12.96 -24.64 -4.78
CA CYS A 110 -13.84 -24.14 -5.84
C CYS A 110 -15.28 -24.62 -5.58
N ALA A 111 -16.27 -23.83 -5.95
CA ALA A 111 -17.69 -24.18 -5.80
C ALA A 111 -18.12 -25.36 -6.71
N ILE A 112 -17.35 -25.65 -7.78
CA ILE A 112 -17.63 -26.72 -8.73
C ILE A 112 -16.68 -27.91 -8.52
N HIS A 113 -15.42 -27.65 -8.17
CA HIS A 113 -14.41 -28.67 -7.88
C HIS A 113 -13.93 -28.54 -6.42
N PRO A 114 -14.58 -29.21 -5.46
CA PRO A 114 -14.32 -29.07 -4.01
C PRO A 114 -12.84 -29.19 -3.63
N SER A 115 -12.15 -30.18 -4.20
CA SER A 115 -10.73 -30.45 -3.95
C SER A 115 -9.77 -29.64 -4.82
N GLY A 116 -10.29 -28.78 -5.70
CA GLY A 116 -9.53 -28.16 -6.77
C GLY A 116 -9.50 -29.02 -8.04
N VAL A 117 -8.90 -28.46 -9.08
CA VAL A 117 -8.64 -29.14 -10.36
C VAL A 117 -7.19 -29.60 -10.32
N GLU A 118 -6.88 -30.82 -10.75
CA GLU A 118 -5.50 -31.33 -10.77
C GLU A 118 -4.76 -30.89 -12.04
N GLU A 119 -5.52 -30.59 -13.09
CA GLU A 119 -5.02 -30.10 -14.36
C GLU A 119 -4.50 -28.65 -14.26
N LYS A 120 -3.61 -28.30 -15.19
CA LYS A 120 -3.03 -26.96 -15.32
C LYS A 120 -4.07 -25.86 -15.58
N THR A 121 -5.27 -26.24 -16.03
CA THR A 121 -6.34 -25.32 -16.42
C THR A 121 -7.66 -25.79 -15.84
N CYS A 122 -8.44 -24.86 -15.26
CA CYS A 122 -9.78 -25.15 -14.77
C CYS A 122 -10.78 -25.15 -15.94
N PRO A 123 -11.52 -26.24 -16.19
CA PRO A 123 -12.49 -26.30 -17.30
C PRO A 123 -13.66 -25.32 -17.12
N ASP A 124 -14.03 -25.06 -15.86
CA ASP A 124 -15.09 -24.12 -15.50
C ASP A 124 -14.59 -22.71 -15.20
N TRP A 125 -13.38 -22.36 -15.66
CA TRP A 125 -12.82 -21.03 -15.41
C TRP A 125 -13.66 -19.95 -16.08
N LYS A 126 -14.17 -19.02 -15.28
CA LYS A 126 -14.85 -17.81 -15.75
C LYS A 126 -14.29 -16.61 -15.00
N SER A 127 -13.84 -15.58 -15.70
CA SER A 127 -13.48 -14.33 -15.04
C SER A 127 -14.72 -13.59 -14.55
N PHE A 128 -14.56 -12.74 -13.54
CA PHE A 128 -15.53 -11.66 -13.32
C PHE A 128 -15.54 -10.76 -14.59
N ARG A 129 -16.72 -10.42 -15.09
CA ARG A 129 -16.85 -9.46 -16.19
C ARG A 129 -16.33 -8.12 -15.69
N GLN A 130 -15.26 -7.60 -16.26
CA GLN A 130 -14.79 -6.25 -15.94
C GLN A 130 -15.73 -5.24 -16.61
N PRO A 131 -16.34 -4.29 -15.87
CA PRO A 131 -17.37 -3.40 -16.40
C PRO A 131 -16.86 -2.29 -17.35
N ASP A 132 -15.61 -2.32 -17.81
CA ASP A 132 -14.98 -1.20 -18.52
C ASP A 132 -14.22 -1.58 -19.81
N LYS A 133 -14.54 -2.72 -20.43
CA LYS A 133 -14.07 -3.04 -21.79
C LYS A 133 -15.25 -3.22 -22.74
N SER A 134 -15.78 -2.11 -23.23
CA SER A 134 -16.63 -2.02 -24.43
C SER A 134 -16.19 -0.83 -25.26
#